data_AF-A0AAV8Y441-F1
#
_entry.id   AF-A0AAV8Y441-F1
#
_cell.length_a   1.000
_cell.length_b   1.000
_cell.length_c   1.000
_cell.angle_alpha   90.00
_cell.angle_beta   90.00
_cell.angle_gamma   90.00
#
_symmetry.space_group_name_H-M   'P 1'
#
loop_
_entity.id
_entity.type
_entity.pdbx_description
1 polymer ?
#
loop_
_entity_poly.entity_id
_entity_poly.type
_entity_poly.pdbx_seq_one_letter_code
_entity_poly.pdbx_strand_id
1 'polypeptide(L)'
;MFNFEVYSSLCDDAFNSFNIKTLSTCKQQWQHIKKSRMEEVQRHSVHTLVFRSLKRSHDMFLANQGVLPPVDETAEKNQESHQSQRLLRPGTAETEQPPSNEGAVVPYTDNAATSRNTSNQLANIIKKAPTMPKPKWHPPWKLYRVIAGHLGWVRCVAVEPGNEWFATGAADRIIKIWDLASGQLKVSLTGHVSTVRGLAVSARHPYLFSCGEDRQVKCWDLEYNKVIRHYHGHLSAVYSLALHPTIDVLLTAGRDSTARVWDMRTKANIHTLTGHTHTVSTVMAQASEPQVITGSHDCTIRLWDLAAGKSICTLTNHKKSVQRPSLPSYTLFFELCFQ
;
A
#
# COMPACT_ATOMS: atom_id res chain seq x y z
N MET A 1 53.18 -28.63 -19.53
CA MET A 1 51.92 -28.34 -20.26
C MET A 1 50.80 -28.35 -19.25
N PHE A 2 50.08 -27.29 -18.90
CA PHE A 2 50.09 -25.87 -19.24
C PHE A 2 49.47 -25.21 -17.99
N ASN A 3 50.13 -24.22 -17.40
CA ASN A 3 49.54 -23.25 -16.47
C ASN A 3 49.89 -21.88 -17.04
N PHE A 4 48.90 -21.03 -17.24
CA PHE A 4 49.09 -19.65 -17.69
C PHE A 4 48.31 -18.71 -16.76
N GLU A 5 49.05 -17.73 -16.28
CA GLU A 5 48.64 -16.49 -15.60
C GLU A 5 47.68 -15.66 -16.48
N VAL A 6 46.99 -14.66 -15.92
CA VAL A 6 47.32 -13.21 -16.05
C VAL A 6 46.27 -12.37 -15.29
N TYR A 7 46.76 -11.27 -14.70
CA TYR A 7 46.12 -10.09 -14.09
C TYR A 7 45.97 -10.18 -12.56
N SER A 8 46.57 -9.32 -11.73
CA SER A 8 47.04 -7.94 -11.98
C SER A 8 48.14 -7.54 -10.98
N SER A 9 49.27 -7.07 -11.51
CA SER A 9 50.26 -6.26 -10.81
C SER A 9 50.31 -4.89 -11.49
N LEU A 10 49.95 -3.82 -10.78
CA LEU A 10 50.38 -2.42 -11.01
C LEU A 10 49.59 -1.50 -10.07
N CYS A 11 50.14 -1.26 -8.87
CA CYS A 11 50.22 0.04 -8.19
C CYS A 11 50.62 -0.18 -6.74
N ASP A 12 51.92 -0.30 -6.52
CA ASP A 12 52.57 -0.61 -5.24
C ASP A 12 53.41 0.58 -4.70
N ASP A 13 53.11 1.84 -5.06
CA ASP A 13 54.06 2.95 -4.85
C ASP A 13 53.54 4.21 -4.14
N ALA A 14 52.55 4.13 -3.24
CA ALA A 14 52.11 5.36 -2.54
C ALA A 14 51.62 5.24 -1.08
N PHE A 15 51.91 4.16 -0.34
CA PHE A 15 51.39 4.05 1.04
C PHE A 15 52.35 3.50 2.09
N ASN A 16 53.67 3.53 1.86
CA ASN A 16 54.66 3.10 2.85
C ASN A 16 55.13 4.21 3.82
N SER A 17 54.30 5.22 4.06
CA SER A 17 54.65 6.35 4.94
C SER A 17 53.46 6.92 5.69
N PHE A 18 52.68 6.11 6.42
CA PHE A 18 51.77 6.65 7.45
C PHE A 18 51.63 5.71 8.67
N ASN A 19 52.59 5.84 9.58
CA ASN A 19 52.43 5.88 11.03
C ASN A 19 51.53 4.81 11.71
N ILE A 20 52.16 3.69 12.10
CA ILE A 20 51.60 2.59 12.92
C ILE A 20 51.13 3.06 14.32
N LYS A 21 51.51 4.26 14.77
CA LYS A 21 51.07 4.81 16.07
C LYS A 21 49.60 5.24 16.10
N THR A 22 49.02 5.66 14.97
CA THR A 22 47.66 6.22 14.88
C THR A 22 46.53 5.18 14.99
N LEU A 23 46.79 3.94 14.59
CA LEU A 23 45.80 2.84 14.69
C LEU A 23 45.66 2.31 16.13
N SER A 24 46.73 2.35 16.92
CA SER A 24 46.72 1.91 18.32
C SER A 24 45.92 2.85 19.23
N THR A 25 46.07 4.16 19.03
CA THR A 25 45.34 5.19 19.77
C THR A 25 43.86 5.21 19.40
N CYS A 26 43.50 5.03 18.13
CA CYS A 26 42.09 4.94 17.71
C CYS A 26 41.37 3.73 18.33
N LYS A 27 42.06 2.58 18.45
CA LYS A 27 41.51 1.36 19.06
C LYS A 27 41.32 1.50 20.57
N GLN A 28 42.22 2.20 21.27
CA GLN A 28 42.08 2.53 22.70
C GLN A 28 40.96 3.55 22.94
N GLN A 29 40.81 4.54 22.07
CA GLN A 29 39.75 5.55 22.16
C GLN A 29 38.36 4.94 21.92
N TRP A 30 38.24 3.95 21.03
CA TRP A 30 36.99 3.21 20.80
C TRP A 30 36.62 2.30 21.99
N GLN A 31 37.60 1.68 22.65
CA GLN A 31 37.39 0.90 23.87
C GLN A 31 36.96 1.80 25.04
N HIS A 32 37.53 3.01 25.16
CA HIS A 32 37.15 3.97 26.19
C HIS A 32 35.74 4.54 25.98
N ILE A 33 35.34 4.80 24.73
CA ILE A 33 33.98 5.21 24.35
C ILE A 33 32.98 4.07 24.60
N LYS A 34 33.37 2.81 24.35
CA LYS A 34 32.51 1.65 24.64
C LYS A 34 32.32 1.42 26.14
N LYS A 35 33.33 1.72 26.96
CA LYS A 35 33.26 1.64 28.43
C LYS A 35 32.43 2.78 29.03
N SER A 36 32.65 4.03 28.59
CA SER A 36 31.88 5.18 29.08
C SER A 36 30.40 5.14 28.66
N ARG A 37 30.10 4.61 27.48
CA ARG A 37 28.71 4.49 26.98
C ARG A 37 27.93 3.31 27.58
N MET A 38 28.60 2.40 28.29
CA MET A 38 27.93 1.30 29.03
C MET A 38 27.67 1.65 30.50
N GLU A 39 28.36 2.63 31.08
CA GLU A 39 28.16 3.03 32.49
C GLU A 39 27.03 4.07 32.68
N GLU A 40 26.46 4.62 31.61
CA GLU A 40 25.39 5.63 31.68
C GLU A 40 24.09 5.22 30.97
N VAL A 41 23.68 3.96 31.15
CA VAL A 41 22.31 3.53 30.85
C VAL A 41 21.65 3.11 32.16
N GLN A 42 20.91 4.04 32.80
CA GLN A 42 19.98 3.67 33.87
C GLN A 42 18.92 2.73 33.29
N ARG A 43 19.12 1.42 33.48
CA ARG A 43 18.14 0.39 33.16
C ARG A 43 16.95 0.56 34.08
N HIS A 44 15.94 1.28 33.60
CA HIS A 44 14.63 1.28 34.24
C HIS A 44 14.01 -0.10 34.01
N SER A 45 13.70 -0.80 35.10
CA SER A 45 12.99 -2.08 35.04
C SER A 45 11.71 -1.93 34.23
N VAL A 46 11.32 -2.98 33.48
CA VAL A 46 10.08 -3.02 32.69
C VAL A 46 8.88 -2.62 33.56
N HIS A 47 8.89 -2.98 34.84
CA HIS A 47 7.90 -2.58 35.82
C HIS A 47 7.81 -1.05 36.00
N THR A 48 8.94 -0.34 36.03
CA THR A 48 9.00 1.12 36.17
C THR A 48 8.49 1.85 34.92
N LEU A 49 8.72 1.28 33.72
CA LEU A 49 8.19 1.80 32.46
C LEU A 49 6.67 1.59 32.35
N VAL A 50 6.18 0.41 32.76
CA VAL A 50 4.74 0.12 32.81
C VAL A 50 4.05 1.03 33.82
N PHE A 51 4.64 1.25 35.00
CA PHE A 51 4.08 2.18 36.01
C PHE A 51 4.08 3.63 35.55
N ARG A 52 5.13 4.11 34.84
CA ARG A 52 5.13 5.46 34.26
C ARG A 52 4.12 5.63 33.14
N SER A 53 3.91 4.57 32.33
CA SER A 53 2.89 4.55 31.29
C SER A 53 1.47 4.55 31.87
N LEU A 54 1.19 3.71 32.88
CA LEU A 54 -0.10 3.69 33.58
C LEU A 54 -0.35 5.01 34.33
N LYS A 55 0.66 5.58 34.99
CA LYS A 55 0.51 6.87 35.69
C LYS A 55 0.21 8.01 34.71
N ARG A 56 0.84 8.06 33.54
CA ARG A 56 0.46 9.01 32.48
C ARG A 56 -0.97 8.81 31.98
N SER A 57 -1.41 7.56 31.87
CA SER A 57 -2.77 7.22 31.44
C SER A 57 -3.81 7.66 32.47
N HIS A 58 -3.52 7.43 33.75
CA HIS A 58 -4.34 7.85 34.88
C HIS A 58 -4.40 9.37 35.04
N ASP A 59 -3.25 10.05 34.94
CA ASP A 59 -3.18 11.52 35.05
C ASP A 59 -3.88 12.20 33.86
N MET A 60 -3.86 11.60 32.66
CA MET A 60 -4.64 12.06 31.51
C MET A 60 -6.15 11.81 31.68
N PHE A 61 -6.53 10.73 32.37
CA PHE A 61 -7.93 10.41 32.65
C PHE A 61 -8.54 11.35 33.70
N LEU A 62 -7.75 11.75 34.71
CA LEU A 62 -8.15 12.75 35.70
C LEU A 62 -8.23 14.16 35.11
N ALA A 63 -7.34 14.53 34.18
CA ALA A 63 -7.35 15.85 33.54
C ALA A 63 -8.57 16.10 32.64
N ASN A 64 -9.30 15.06 32.23
CA ASN A 64 -10.46 15.16 31.35
C ASN A 64 -11.82 15.14 32.08
N GLN A 65 -11.83 15.09 33.43
CA GLN A 65 -13.08 15.31 34.18
C GLN A 65 -13.29 16.81 34.43
N GLY A 66 -13.90 17.45 33.43
CA GLY A 66 -14.91 18.50 33.61
C GLY A 66 -14.54 19.76 34.40
N VAL A 67 -13.81 20.68 33.76
CA VAL A 67 -14.07 22.13 33.86
C VAL A 67 -13.76 22.75 32.48
N LEU A 68 -14.77 23.31 31.81
CA LEU A 68 -14.59 24.10 30.59
C LEU A 68 -13.82 25.39 30.95
N PRO A 69 -12.83 25.84 30.16
CA PRO A 69 -12.20 27.13 30.40
C PRO A 69 -13.24 28.26 30.27
N PRO A 70 -13.17 29.31 31.11
CA PRO A 70 -14.14 30.41 31.07
C PRO A 70 -14.10 31.13 29.72
N VAL A 71 -15.28 31.45 29.20
CA VAL A 71 -15.48 32.13 27.92
C VAL A 71 -15.02 33.59 28.05
N ASP A 72 -13.97 33.98 27.33
CA ASP A 72 -13.56 35.37 27.21
C ASP A 72 -14.56 36.13 26.30
N GLU A 73 -15.47 36.91 26.91
CA GLU A 73 -16.49 37.74 26.23
C GLU A 73 -15.90 38.76 25.23
N THR A 74 -14.59 39.02 25.29
CA THR A 74 -13.89 39.91 24.36
C THR A 74 -13.62 39.27 22.99
N ALA A 75 -13.55 37.94 22.91
CA ALA A 75 -13.31 37.23 21.66
C ALA A 75 -14.56 37.17 20.77
N GLU A 76 -15.75 37.03 21.36
CA GLU A 76 -17.03 36.97 20.62
C GLU A 76 -17.41 38.33 20.02
N LYS A 77 -17.19 39.45 20.73
CA LYS A 77 -17.44 40.81 20.20
C LYS A 77 -16.60 41.13 18.95
N ASN A 78 -15.41 40.55 18.83
CA ASN A 78 -14.56 40.72 17.65
C ASN A 78 -15.01 39.85 16.47
N GLN A 79 -15.64 38.70 16.72
CA GLN A 79 -16.23 37.88 15.67
C GLN A 79 -17.54 38.47 15.12
N GLU A 80 -18.40 38.99 15.99
CA GLU A 80 -19.67 39.60 15.57
C GLU A 80 -19.46 40.91 14.78
N SER A 81 -18.45 41.71 15.12
CA SER A 81 -18.12 42.95 14.39
C SER A 81 -17.56 42.69 12.99
N HIS A 82 -16.79 41.62 12.80
CA HIS A 82 -16.33 41.19 11.47
C HIS A 82 -17.45 40.62 10.60
N GLN A 83 -18.45 39.99 11.21
CA GLN A 83 -19.57 39.38 10.48
C GLN A 83 -20.61 40.43 10.05
N SER A 84 -20.84 41.45 10.89
CA SER A 84 -21.75 42.57 10.60
C SER A 84 -21.18 43.55 9.54
N GLN A 85 -19.85 43.75 9.46
CA GLN A 85 -19.23 44.54 8.38
C GLN A 85 -19.33 43.90 6.99
N ARG A 86 -19.60 42.58 6.90
CA ARG A 86 -19.69 41.86 5.63
C ARG A 86 -21.08 41.94 4.98
N LEU A 87 -22.10 42.37 5.73
CA LEU A 87 -23.51 42.40 5.30
C LEU A 87 -23.98 43.77 4.75
N LEU A 88 -23.13 44.80 4.71
CA LEU A 88 -23.50 46.17 4.32
C LEU A 88 -22.83 46.67 3.02
N ARG A 89 -22.76 45.84 1.97
CA ARG A 89 -22.48 46.32 0.61
C ARG A 89 -23.65 46.02 -0.32
N PRO A 90 -24.39 47.04 -0.81
CA PRO A 90 -25.42 46.83 -1.82
C PRO A 90 -24.76 46.62 -3.20
N GLY A 91 -25.30 45.68 -3.97
CA GLY A 91 -24.92 45.42 -5.35
C GLY A 91 -25.63 46.32 -6.37
N THR A 92 -25.08 46.35 -7.57
CA THR A 92 -25.78 46.74 -8.81
C THR A 92 -25.75 45.58 -9.79
N ALA A 93 -26.82 45.49 -10.57
CA ALA A 93 -27.41 44.30 -11.16
C ALA A 93 -26.95 44.00 -12.60
N GLU A 94 -27.56 42.92 -13.14
CA GLU A 94 -27.79 42.57 -14.56
C GLU A 94 -26.70 41.73 -15.26
N THR A 95 -26.94 40.77 -16.18
CA THR A 95 -28.07 39.93 -16.67
C THR A 95 -27.43 38.93 -17.69
N GLU A 96 -27.95 37.70 -17.77
CA GLU A 96 -27.91 36.71 -18.89
C GLU A 96 -26.61 36.00 -19.38
N GLN A 97 -26.82 34.75 -19.82
CA GLN A 97 -25.87 33.71 -20.30
C GLN A 97 -25.72 33.73 -21.87
N PRO A 98 -25.17 32.70 -22.56
CA PRO A 98 -23.78 32.21 -22.68
C PRO A 98 -23.31 32.25 -24.19
N PRO A 99 -22.61 31.25 -24.76
CA PRO A 99 -21.16 31.07 -24.90
C PRO A 99 -20.64 31.13 -26.36
N SER A 100 -19.33 31.21 -26.60
CA SER A 100 -18.62 30.43 -27.66
C SER A 100 -17.16 30.85 -27.91
N ASN A 101 -16.35 29.81 -28.10
CA ASN A 101 -15.27 29.61 -29.06
C ASN A 101 -14.02 30.50 -29.11
N GLU A 102 -12.91 29.77 -28.98
CA GLU A 102 -11.71 29.81 -29.84
C GLU A 102 -10.78 31.02 -29.82
N GLY A 103 -9.48 30.69 -29.89
CA GLY A 103 -8.48 31.59 -30.45
C GLY A 103 -7.26 31.82 -29.56
N ALA A 104 -6.29 30.91 -29.66
CA ALA A 104 -4.92 31.21 -29.31
C ALA A 104 -4.40 32.39 -30.16
N VAL A 105 -3.88 33.45 -29.52
CA VAL A 105 -3.02 34.44 -30.19
C VAL A 105 -1.86 34.79 -29.26
N VAL A 106 -0.68 34.41 -29.71
CA VAL A 106 0.61 34.92 -29.22
C VAL A 106 0.87 36.24 -29.95
N PRO A 107 1.46 37.26 -29.30
CA PRO A 107 2.24 38.23 -30.05
C PRO A 107 3.72 38.17 -29.65
N TYR A 108 4.53 38.00 -30.68
CA TYR A 108 5.96 38.25 -30.74
C TYR A 108 6.17 39.72 -31.14
N THR A 109 7.02 40.47 -30.42
CA THR A 109 7.71 41.65 -30.98
C THR A 109 9.06 41.86 -30.31
N ASP A 110 10.07 42.07 -31.15
CA ASP A 110 11.49 42.26 -30.86
C ASP A 110 11.89 43.69 -30.44
N ASN A 111 12.92 43.71 -29.59
CA ASN A 111 14.11 44.58 -29.52
C ASN A 111 14.09 46.11 -29.30
N ALA A 112 14.89 46.45 -28.28
CA ALA A 112 15.92 47.50 -28.20
C ALA A 112 15.60 48.83 -27.49
N ALA A 113 16.12 48.96 -26.25
CA ALA A 113 16.79 50.17 -25.78
C ALA A 113 17.68 49.87 -24.56
N THR A 114 18.96 50.17 -24.71
CA THR A 114 20.04 50.08 -23.71
C THR A 114 19.94 51.24 -22.70
N SER A 115 19.93 50.97 -21.39
CA SER A 115 20.61 51.83 -20.39
C SER A 115 20.76 51.18 -19.01
N ARG A 116 22.03 50.84 -18.72
CA ARG A 116 22.75 50.89 -17.43
C ARG A 116 21.97 51.38 -16.20
N ASN A 117 21.83 50.55 -15.16
CA ASN A 117 22.75 50.54 -14.01
C ASN A 117 22.27 49.58 -12.93
N THR A 118 23.12 48.59 -12.72
CA THR A 118 23.17 47.64 -11.61
C THR A 118 23.17 48.34 -10.26
N SER A 119 22.12 48.14 -9.46
CA SER A 119 22.18 48.25 -8.01
C SER A 119 21.51 47.02 -7.39
N ASN A 120 22.36 46.14 -6.87
CA ASN A 120 22.15 45.26 -5.74
C ASN A 120 20.70 45.06 -5.27
N GLN A 121 20.01 44.11 -5.90
CA GLN A 121 19.00 43.31 -5.21
C GLN A 121 19.20 41.88 -5.68
N LEU A 122 20.13 41.16 -5.04
CA LEU A 122 20.02 39.70 -4.92
C LEU A 122 18.73 39.44 -4.14
N ALA A 123 17.60 39.53 -4.84
CA ALA A 123 16.34 39.02 -4.35
C ALA A 123 16.55 37.51 -4.20
N ASN A 124 16.94 37.11 -3.00
CA ASN A 124 16.75 35.77 -2.50
C ASN A 124 15.26 35.47 -2.67
N ILE A 125 14.90 34.90 -3.82
CA ILE A 125 13.63 34.22 -4.00
C ILE A 125 13.74 33.02 -3.07
N ILE A 126 13.36 33.23 -1.81
CA ILE A 126 13.04 32.17 -0.88
C ILE A 126 11.90 31.45 -1.58
N LYS A 127 12.24 30.34 -2.26
CA LYS A 127 11.25 29.41 -2.80
C LYS A 127 10.41 29.01 -1.60
N LYS A 128 9.22 29.61 -1.48
CA LYS A 128 8.22 29.27 -0.47
C LYS A 128 8.14 27.75 -0.48
N ALA A 129 8.43 27.13 0.67
CA ALA A 129 8.36 25.68 0.80
C ALA A 129 6.99 25.23 0.25
N PRO A 130 6.93 24.17 -0.57
CA PRO A 130 5.68 23.75 -1.19
C PRO A 130 4.64 23.58 -0.08
N THR A 131 3.61 24.42 -0.11
CA THR A 131 2.54 24.38 0.88
C THR A 131 1.87 23.02 0.75
N MET A 132 2.02 22.17 1.76
CA MET A 132 1.37 20.86 1.76
C MET A 132 -0.11 21.05 1.45
N PRO A 133 -0.67 20.36 0.45
CA PRO A 133 -2.08 20.48 0.13
C PRO A 133 -2.90 20.14 1.38
N LYS A 134 -3.88 20.99 1.71
CA LYS A 134 -4.74 20.75 2.87
C LYS A 134 -5.44 19.40 2.69
N PRO A 135 -5.32 18.46 3.64
CA PRO A 135 -5.96 17.17 3.50
C PRO A 135 -7.48 17.35 3.45
N LYS A 136 -8.14 16.58 2.58
CA LYS A 136 -9.61 16.54 2.54
C LYS A 136 -10.11 15.89 3.83
N TRP A 137 -11.10 16.50 4.47
CA TRP A 137 -11.73 15.90 5.65
C TRP A 137 -12.53 14.65 5.25
N HIS A 138 -12.38 13.58 6.02
CA HIS A 138 -13.13 12.33 5.89
C HIS A 138 -13.75 11.97 7.25
N PRO A 139 -14.97 11.42 7.31
CA PRO A 139 -15.62 11.05 8.57
C PRO A 139 -14.87 9.89 9.27
N PRO A 140 -14.82 9.86 10.61
CA PRO A 140 -14.17 8.77 11.34
C PRO A 140 -14.98 7.47 11.25
N TRP A 141 -14.28 6.35 11.12
CA TRP A 141 -14.89 5.02 11.11
C TRP A 141 -15.32 4.61 12.52
N LYS A 142 -16.51 4.03 12.66
CA LYS A 142 -17.00 3.43 13.91
C LYS A 142 -17.39 1.97 13.68
N LEU A 143 -17.12 1.12 14.67
CA LEU A 143 -17.55 -0.27 14.64
C LEU A 143 -19.09 -0.32 14.64
N TYR A 144 -19.67 -0.92 13.60
CA TYR A 144 -21.12 -1.09 13.49
C TYR A 144 -21.58 -2.49 13.91
N ARG A 145 -20.84 -3.54 13.53
CA ARG A 145 -21.24 -4.93 13.76
C ARG A 145 -20.02 -5.83 13.93
N VAL A 146 -20.13 -6.82 14.83
CA VAL A 146 -19.18 -7.94 14.97
C VAL A 146 -19.90 -9.22 14.59
N ILE A 147 -19.41 -9.92 13.57
CA ILE A 147 -19.97 -11.20 13.10
C ILE A 147 -19.05 -12.31 13.60
N ALA A 148 -19.58 -13.18 14.46
CA ALA A 148 -18.88 -14.35 14.97
C ALA A 148 -19.45 -15.62 14.33
N GLY A 149 -18.59 -16.59 14.03
CA GLY A 149 -19.04 -17.89 13.52
C GLY A 149 -17.97 -18.72 12.81
N HIS A 150 -16.80 -18.16 12.51
CA HIS A 150 -15.64 -18.95 12.11
C HIS A 150 -14.94 -19.55 13.32
N LEU A 151 -14.40 -20.76 13.15
CA LEU A 151 -13.65 -21.46 14.19
C LEU A 151 -12.14 -21.20 14.13
N GLY A 152 -11.68 -20.44 13.12
CA GLY A 152 -10.28 -20.12 12.92
C GLY A 152 -10.09 -18.72 12.34
N TRP A 153 -8.83 -18.36 12.10
CA TRP A 153 -8.50 -17.05 11.55
C TRP A 153 -9.12 -16.85 10.17
N VAL A 154 -9.89 -15.78 10.01
CA VAL A 154 -10.42 -15.36 8.71
C VAL A 154 -9.27 -14.76 7.92
N ARG A 155 -8.98 -15.33 6.75
CA ARG A 155 -7.81 -14.97 5.94
C ARG A 155 -8.17 -14.07 4.77
N CYS A 156 -9.37 -14.23 4.23
CA CYS A 156 -9.84 -13.51 3.06
C CYS A 156 -11.33 -13.21 3.15
N VAL A 157 -11.71 -12.14 2.47
CA VAL A 157 -13.09 -11.67 2.32
C VAL A 157 -13.24 -11.20 0.89
N ALA A 158 -14.36 -11.55 0.25
CA ALA A 158 -14.74 -11.06 -1.07
C ALA A 158 -16.21 -10.65 -1.03
N VAL A 159 -16.52 -9.46 -1.54
CA VAL A 159 -17.89 -8.95 -1.62
C VAL A 159 -18.43 -9.23 -3.03
N GLU A 160 -19.70 -9.59 -3.10
CA GLU A 160 -20.41 -9.75 -4.36
C GLU A 160 -20.72 -8.37 -4.98
N PRO A 161 -20.61 -8.18 -6.31
CA PRO A 161 -20.76 -6.87 -6.95
C PRO A 161 -22.16 -6.23 -6.81
N GLY A 162 -23.22 -7.02 -6.67
CA GLY A 162 -24.58 -6.58 -6.33
C GLY A 162 -24.78 -6.24 -4.84
N ASN A 163 -23.76 -6.38 -3.99
CA ASN A 163 -23.75 -6.04 -2.57
C ASN A 163 -24.79 -6.79 -1.72
N GLU A 164 -25.35 -7.91 -2.18
CA GLU A 164 -26.33 -8.66 -1.38
C GLU A 164 -25.65 -9.50 -0.29
N TRP A 165 -24.51 -10.09 -0.61
CA TRP A 165 -23.80 -11.00 0.27
C TRP A 165 -22.28 -10.84 0.11
N PHE A 166 -21.54 -11.41 1.06
CA PHE A 166 -20.09 -11.49 1.00
C PHE A 166 -19.61 -12.87 1.44
N ALA A 167 -18.51 -13.32 0.84
CA ALA A 167 -17.87 -14.58 1.17
C ALA A 167 -16.64 -14.35 2.04
N THR A 168 -16.43 -15.23 3.01
CA THR A 168 -15.26 -15.25 3.87
C THR A 168 -14.61 -16.62 3.85
N GLY A 169 -13.28 -16.65 3.84
CA GLY A 169 -12.49 -17.85 3.87
C GLY A 169 -11.60 -17.85 5.09
N ALA A 170 -11.64 -18.94 5.86
CA ALA A 170 -10.93 -19.03 7.12
C ALA A 170 -10.02 -20.26 7.20
N ALA A 171 -9.24 -20.31 8.28
CA ALA A 171 -8.37 -21.42 8.62
C ALA A 171 -9.12 -22.69 9.04
N ASP A 172 -10.44 -22.59 9.30
CA ASP A 172 -11.33 -23.73 9.51
C ASP A 172 -11.59 -24.56 8.23
N ARG A 173 -11.03 -24.11 7.08
CA ARG A 173 -11.12 -24.73 5.75
C ARG A 173 -12.50 -24.56 5.10
N ILE A 174 -13.34 -23.72 5.68
CA ILE A 174 -14.72 -23.49 5.25
C ILE A 174 -14.79 -22.10 4.62
N ILE A 175 -15.54 -22.01 3.52
CA ILE A 175 -15.94 -20.72 2.95
C ILE A 175 -17.37 -20.47 3.42
N LYS A 176 -17.61 -19.34 4.08
CA LYS A 176 -18.94 -18.97 4.56
C LYS A 176 -19.45 -17.79 3.74
N ILE A 177 -20.70 -17.88 3.30
CA ILE A 177 -21.41 -16.81 2.61
C ILE A 177 -22.36 -16.17 3.62
N TRP A 178 -22.22 -14.87 3.80
CA TRP A 178 -22.97 -14.07 4.74
C TRP A 178 -23.81 -13.05 4.00
N ASP A 179 -24.98 -12.76 4.53
CA ASP A 179 -25.80 -11.65 4.07
C ASP A 179 -25.18 -10.31 4.48
N LEU A 180 -25.05 -9.37 3.55
CA LEU A 180 -24.34 -8.10 3.80
C LEU A 180 -25.17 -7.17 4.70
N ALA A 181 -26.50 -7.15 4.51
CA ALA A 181 -27.42 -6.30 5.27
C ALA A 181 -27.62 -6.82 6.71
N SER A 182 -27.96 -8.10 6.87
CA SER A 182 -28.27 -8.69 8.19
C SER A 182 -27.04 -9.25 8.92
N GLY A 183 -25.98 -9.63 8.21
CA GLY A 183 -24.82 -10.31 8.78
C GLY A 183 -25.07 -11.77 9.17
N GLN A 184 -26.18 -12.35 8.71
CA GLN A 184 -26.52 -13.75 8.97
C GLN A 184 -25.79 -14.70 8.00
N LEU A 185 -25.51 -15.91 8.47
CA LEU A 185 -24.91 -16.95 7.66
C LEU A 185 -25.96 -17.52 6.70
N LYS A 186 -25.72 -17.42 5.38
CA LYS A 186 -26.58 -18.02 4.35
C LYS A 186 -26.16 -19.46 4.05
N VAL A 187 -24.89 -19.64 3.70
CA VAL A 187 -24.37 -20.94 3.23
C VAL A 187 -22.96 -21.17 3.77
N SER A 188 -22.66 -22.43 4.09
CA SER A 188 -21.30 -22.89 4.37
C SER A 188 -20.82 -23.87 3.30
N LEU A 189 -19.81 -23.48 2.54
CA LEU A 189 -19.19 -24.29 1.50
C LEU A 189 -17.98 -25.02 2.08
N THR A 190 -18.02 -26.35 2.02
CA THR A 190 -16.94 -27.23 2.50
C THR A 190 -16.30 -27.94 1.31
N GLY A 191 -14.97 -28.05 1.33
CA GLY A 191 -14.26 -28.76 0.27
C GLY A 191 -12.76 -28.53 0.25
N HIS A 192 -12.25 -27.44 0.81
CA HIS A 192 -10.80 -27.27 0.96
C HIS A 192 -10.24 -28.20 2.03
N VAL A 193 -9.04 -28.73 1.77
CA VAL A 193 -8.37 -29.64 2.71
C VAL A 193 -7.57 -28.87 3.76
N SER A 194 -7.13 -27.67 3.40
CA SER A 194 -6.33 -26.77 4.25
C SER A 194 -6.93 -25.36 4.28
N THR A 195 -6.23 -24.43 4.91
CA THR A 195 -6.71 -23.05 5.11
C THR A 195 -6.99 -22.37 3.77
N VAL A 196 -8.12 -21.66 3.71
CA VAL A 196 -8.48 -20.85 2.53
C VAL A 196 -7.77 -19.52 2.66
N ARG A 197 -7.03 -19.12 1.63
CA ARG A 197 -6.14 -17.96 1.65
C ARG A 197 -6.62 -16.79 0.81
N GLY A 198 -7.24 -17.09 -0.33
CA GLY A 198 -7.80 -16.10 -1.23
C GLY A 198 -9.18 -16.51 -1.71
N LEU A 199 -10.01 -15.49 -1.91
CA LEU A 199 -11.35 -15.59 -2.47
C LEU A 199 -11.53 -14.48 -3.48
N ALA A 200 -12.17 -14.78 -4.61
CA ALA A 200 -12.61 -13.78 -5.57
C ALA A 200 -13.96 -14.20 -6.16
N VAL A 201 -14.90 -13.26 -6.21
CA VAL A 201 -16.19 -13.44 -6.88
C VAL A 201 -16.07 -12.86 -8.28
N SER A 202 -16.52 -13.59 -9.30
CA SER A 202 -16.59 -13.05 -10.66
C SER A 202 -17.80 -12.14 -10.78
N ALA A 203 -17.61 -10.96 -11.39
CA ALA A 203 -18.72 -10.07 -11.69
C ALA A 203 -19.45 -10.41 -13.00
N ARG A 204 -18.84 -11.25 -13.83
CA ARG A 204 -19.37 -11.62 -15.16
C ARG A 204 -20.12 -12.94 -15.17
N HIS A 205 -19.69 -13.86 -14.32
CA HIS A 205 -20.25 -15.21 -14.22
C HIS A 205 -20.67 -15.47 -12.77
N PRO A 206 -21.66 -16.32 -12.51
CA PRO A 206 -22.07 -16.71 -11.15
C PRO A 206 -21.08 -17.69 -10.51
N TYR A 207 -19.78 -17.35 -10.54
CA TYR A 207 -18.70 -18.19 -10.04
C TYR A 207 -17.95 -17.51 -8.89
N LEU A 208 -17.60 -18.33 -7.90
CA LEU A 208 -16.70 -17.98 -6.81
C LEU A 208 -15.42 -18.79 -6.94
N PHE A 209 -14.28 -18.11 -6.86
CA PHE A 209 -12.97 -18.72 -6.89
C PHE A 209 -12.36 -18.71 -5.52
N SER A 210 -11.77 -19.82 -5.14
CA SER A 210 -11.06 -19.95 -3.87
C SER A 210 -9.70 -20.59 -4.09
N CYS A 211 -8.72 -20.13 -3.33
CA CYS A 211 -7.39 -20.72 -3.27
C CYS A 211 -6.98 -21.01 -1.84
N GLY A 212 -6.20 -22.07 -1.65
CA GLY A 212 -5.80 -22.53 -0.32
C GLY A 212 -4.36 -23.01 -0.24
N GLU A 213 -3.96 -23.30 0.99
CA GLU A 213 -2.66 -23.92 1.28
C GLU A 213 -2.59 -25.40 0.86
N ASP A 214 -3.72 -25.97 0.43
CA ASP A 214 -3.84 -27.31 -0.15
C ASP A 214 -3.31 -27.41 -1.59
N ARG A 215 -2.73 -26.33 -2.11
CA ARG A 215 -2.22 -26.19 -3.50
C ARG A 215 -3.34 -26.24 -4.54
N GLN A 216 -4.59 -26.20 -4.11
CA GLN A 216 -5.74 -26.25 -5.00
C GLN A 216 -6.33 -24.87 -5.18
N VAL A 217 -6.77 -24.63 -6.40
CA VAL A 217 -7.63 -23.50 -6.74
C VAL A 217 -8.93 -24.09 -7.26
N LYS A 218 -10.05 -23.69 -6.67
CA LYS A 218 -11.37 -24.24 -6.96
C LYS A 218 -12.28 -23.16 -7.54
N CYS A 219 -13.07 -23.56 -8.52
CA CYS A 219 -14.21 -22.79 -9.01
C CYS A 219 -15.48 -23.39 -8.41
N TRP A 220 -16.23 -22.57 -7.71
CA TRP A 220 -17.53 -22.87 -7.15
C TRP A 220 -18.59 -22.25 -8.04
N ASP A 221 -19.58 -23.06 -8.38
CA ASP A 221 -20.80 -22.56 -8.99
C ASP A 221 -21.75 -22.11 -7.88
N LEU A 222 -22.16 -20.86 -7.91
CA LEU A 222 -23.02 -20.26 -6.89
C LEU A 222 -24.48 -20.68 -7.04
N GLU A 223 -24.91 -21.14 -8.23
CA GLU A 223 -26.26 -21.65 -8.43
C GLU A 223 -26.44 -23.03 -7.76
N TYR A 224 -25.45 -23.92 -7.96
CA TYR A 224 -25.48 -25.28 -7.42
C TYR A 224 -24.78 -25.42 -6.07
N ASN A 225 -24.05 -24.40 -5.62
CA ASN A 225 -23.21 -24.40 -4.42
C ASN A 225 -22.21 -25.56 -4.36
N LYS A 226 -21.67 -25.94 -5.53
CA LYS A 226 -20.74 -27.08 -5.69
C LYS A 226 -19.47 -26.66 -6.42
N VAL A 227 -18.40 -27.39 -6.15
CA VAL A 227 -17.15 -27.23 -6.91
C VAL A 227 -17.34 -27.84 -8.29
N ILE A 228 -17.15 -27.03 -9.33
CA ILE A 228 -17.26 -27.48 -10.73
C ILE A 228 -15.90 -27.72 -11.37
N ARG A 229 -14.86 -26.99 -10.94
CA ARG A 229 -13.53 -27.03 -11.55
C ARG A 229 -12.43 -26.98 -10.51
N HIS A 230 -11.38 -27.75 -10.78
CA HIS A 230 -10.12 -27.72 -10.06
C HIS A 230 -9.01 -27.28 -11.01
N TYR A 231 -8.26 -26.25 -10.65
CA TYR A 231 -7.05 -25.84 -11.37
C TYR A 231 -5.84 -26.46 -10.68
N HIS A 232 -5.13 -27.33 -11.41
CA HIS A 232 -4.00 -28.09 -10.89
C HIS A 232 -2.70 -27.70 -11.59
N GLY A 233 -1.62 -27.55 -10.82
CA GLY A 233 -0.30 -27.19 -11.34
C GLY A 233 0.53 -26.32 -10.40
N HIS A 234 -0.06 -25.78 -9.33
CA HIS A 234 0.71 -25.17 -8.24
C HIS A 234 1.50 -26.23 -7.47
N LEU A 235 2.80 -25.98 -7.30
CA LEU A 235 3.69 -26.89 -6.60
C LEU A 235 3.59 -26.72 -5.07
N SER A 236 3.18 -25.54 -4.61
CA SER A 236 3.07 -25.20 -3.20
C SER A 236 1.79 -24.41 -2.90
N ALA A 237 1.64 -23.98 -1.65
CA ALA A 237 0.47 -23.24 -1.17
C ALA A 237 0.18 -22.01 -2.03
N VAL A 238 -1.09 -21.77 -2.32
CA VAL A 238 -1.53 -20.58 -3.06
C VAL A 238 -1.98 -19.53 -2.05
N TYR A 239 -1.46 -18.32 -2.16
CA TYR A 239 -1.69 -17.25 -1.19
C TYR A 239 -2.67 -16.19 -1.68
N SER A 240 -2.67 -15.91 -2.98
CA SER A 240 -3.50 -14.87 -3.56
C SER A 240 -4.07 -15.32 -4.89
N LEU A 241 -5.22 -14.76 -5.21
CA LEU A 241 -6.00 -15.03 -6.40
C LEU A 241 -6.67 -13.73 -6.82
N ALA A 242 -6.63 -13.45 -8.12
CA ALA A 242 -7.29 -12.30 -8.72
C ALA A 242 -7.93 -12.72 -10.04
N LEU A 243 -9.13 -12.20 -10.31
CA LEU A 243 -9.78 -12.35 -11.59
C LEU A 243 -9.45 -11.16 -12.46
N HIS A 244 -9.22 -11.41 -13.75
CA HIS A 244 -9.09 -10.34 -14.70
C HIS A 244 -10.49 -9.77 -15.03
N PRO A 245 -10.67 -8.43 -15.08
CA PRO A 245 -12.00 -7.82 -15.18
C PRO A 245 -12.64 -7.96 -16.57
N THR A 246 -11.86 -7.95 -17.65
CA THR A 246 -12.38 -7.95 -19.03
C THR A 246 -12.23 -9.31 -19.72
N ILE A 247 -11.06 -9.93 -19.62
CA ILE A 247 -10.73 -11.28 -20.12
C ILE A 247 -11.08 -12.36 -19.08
N ASP A 248 -11.58 -13.52 -19.52
CA ASP A 248 -11.90 -14.70 -18.68
C ASP A 248 -10.65 -15.48 -18.24
N VAL A 249 -9.77 -14.77 -17.54
CA VAL A 249 -8.51 -15.33 -17.05
C VAL A 249 -8.44 -15.19 -15.54
N LEU A 250 -7.94 -16.26 -14.92
CA LEU A 250 -7.69 -16.33 -13.49
C LEU A 250 -6.20 -16.23 -13.22
N LEU A 251 -5.82 -15.34 -12.31
CA LEU A 251 -4.45 -15.18 -11.86
C LEU A 251 -4.31 -15.71 -10.45
N THR A 252 -3.27 -16.50 -10.21
CA THR A 252 -2.99 -17.08 -8.90
C THR A 252 -1.53 -16.94 -8.57
N ALA A 253 -1.22 -16.69 -7.31
CA ALA A 253 0.13 -16.50 -6.83
C ALA A 253 0.36 -17.33 -5.56
N GLY A 254 1.53 -17.96 -5.48
CA GLY A 254 1.82 -18.92 -4.41
C GLY A 254 3.23 -18.88 -3.85
N ARG A 255 3.44 -19.81 -2.91
CA ARG A 255 4.70 -20.07 -2.24
C ARG A 255 5.77 -20.65 -3.16
N ASP A 256 5.39 -21.15 -4.33
CA ASP A 256 6.30 -21.67 -5.35
C ASP A 256 7.05 -20.58 -6.12
N SER A 257 7.06 -19.33 -5.64
CA SER A 257 7.68 -18.16 -6.28
C SER A 257 7.18 -17.85 -7.69
N THR A 258 6.02 -18.41 -8.05
CA THR A 258 5.41 -18.20 -9.36
C THR A 258 4.01 -17.61 -9.22
N ALA A 259 3.66 -16.77 -10.19
CA ALA A 259 2.27 -16.48 -10.48
C ALA A 259 1.85 -17.27 -11.72
N ARG A 260 0.66 -17.87 -11.72
CA ARG A 260 0.11 -18.62 -12.85
C ARG A 260 -1.12 -17.93 -13.39
N VAL A 261 -1.26 -18.06 -14.70
CA VAL A 261 -2.35 -17.54 -15.49
C VAL A 261 -3.13 -18.72 -16.03
N TRP A 262 -4.40 -18.83 -15.65
CA TRP A 262 -5.27 -19.92 -16.03
C TRP A 262 -6.37 -19.43 -16.94
N ASP A 263 -6.66 -20.22 -17.97
CA ASP A 263 -7.92 -20.08 -18.69
C ASP A 263 -9.05 -20.70 -17.84
N MET A 264 -10.07 -19.89 -17.56
CA MET A 264 -11.22 -20.24 -16.76
C MET A 264 -12.02 -21.43 -17.33
N ARG A 265 -12.11 -21.52 -18.66
CA ARG A 265 -12.95 -22.52 -19.33
C ARG A 265 -12.21 -23.84 -19.56
N THR A 266 -10.95 -23.79 -19.97
CA THR A 266 -10.19 -25.03 -20.26
C THR A 266 -9.46 -25.58 -19.05
N LYS A 267 -9.28 -24.76 -17.99
CA LYS A 267 -8.44 -25.06 -16.81
C LYS A 267 -6.95 -25.19 -17.13
N ALA A 268 -6.56 -24.87 -18.36
CA ALA A 268 -5.17 -24.94 -18.78
C ALA A 268 -4.38 -23.76 -18.19
N ASN A 269 -3.12 -24.03 -17.84
CA ASN A 269 -2.14 -22.99 -17.58
C ASN A 269 -1.72 -22.35 -18.90
N ILE A 270 -2.02 -21.07 -19.08
CA ILE A 270 -1.57 -20.29 -20.23
C ILE A 270 -0.11 -19.86 -20.01
N HIS A 271 0.15 -19.21 -18.87
CA HIS A 271 1.47 -18.69 -18.53
C HIS A 271 1.87 -19.05 -17.10
N THR A 272 3.16 -19.33 -16.93
CA THR A 272 3.80 -19.39 -15.62
C THR A 272 4.75 -18.21 -15.52
N LEU A 273 4.36 -17.20 -14.76
CA LEU A 273 5.14 -15.98 -14.52
C LEU A 273 6.23 -16.30 -13.50
N THR A 274 7.40 -16.66 -14.01
CA THR A 274 8.62 -16.95 -13.24
C THR A 274 9.54 -15.74 -13.19
N GLY A 275 10.13 -15.46 -12.03
CA GLY A 275 11.12 -14.39 -11.89
C GLY A 275 11.27 -13.88 -10.46
N HIS A 276 10.27 -14.09 -9.61
CA HIS A 276 10.42 -13.85 -8.18
C HIS A 276 11.36 -14.88 -7.55
N THR A 277 12.15 -14.45 -6.57
CA THR A 277 13.09 -15.33 -5.85
C THR A 277 12.48 -15.92 -4.59
N HIS A 278 11.40 -15.32 -4.09
CA HIS A 278 10.68 -15.77 -2.90
C HIS A 278 9.18 -15.90 -3.18
N THR A 279 8.44 -16.32 -2.16
CA THR A 279 6.99 -16.49 -2.17
C THR A 279 6.26 -15.25 -2.67
N VAL A 280 5.38 -15.44 -3.66
CA VAL A 280 4.53 -14.36 -4.16
C VAL A 280 3.33 -14.26 -3.22
N SER A 281 3.23 -13.14 -2.52
CA SER A 281 2.21 -12.90 -1.50
C SER A 281 0.90 -12.48 -2.12
N THR A 282 0.97 -11.70 -3.21
CA THR A 282 -0.19 -11.05 -3.82
C THR A 282 -0.12 -10.98 -5.32
N VAL A 283 -1.29 -11.11 -5.93
CA VAL A 283 -1.50 -10.82 -7.35
C VAL A 283 -2.69 -9.90 -7.51
N MET A 284 -2.61 -9.04 -8.51
CA MET A 284 -3.67 -8.14 -8.89
C MET A 284 -3.78 -8.10 -10.41
N ALA A 285 -5.02 -7.97 -10.89
CA ALA A 285 -5.35 -7.87 -12.30
C ALA A 285 -5.96 -6.48 -12.60
N GLN A 286 -5.66 -5.94 -13.77
CA GLN A 286 -6.22 -4.72 -14.30
C GLN A 286 -6.46 -4.86 -15.81
N ALA A 287 -7.47 -4.16 -16.34
CA ALA A 287 -7.77 -4.18 -17.78
C ALA A 287 -6.75 -3.40 -18.63
N SER A 288 -6.22 -2.29 -18.09
CA SER A 288 -5.19 -1.48 -18.73
C SER A 288 -3.79 -2.02 -18.41
N GLU A 289 -2.82 -1.67 -19.25
CA GLU A 289 -1.43 -1.98 -18.97
C GLU A 289 -0.92 -1.16 -17.76
N PRO A 290 -0.10 -1.76 -16.88
CA PRO A 290 0.26 -3.18 -16.79
C PRO A 290 -0.92 -4.05 -16.30
N GLN A 291 -1.23 -5.13 -17.02
CA GLN A 291 -2.42 -5.96 -16.75
C GLN A 291 -2.28 -6.83 -15.49
N VAL A 292 -1.06 -7.24 -15.15
CA VAL A 292 -0.79 -8.09 -13.98
C VAL A 292 0.32 -7.50 -13.14
N ILE A 293 0.06 -7.45 -11.84
CA ILE A 293 0.97 -6.92 -10.83
C ILE A 293 1.14 -7.96 -9.75
N THR A 294 2.39 -8.32 -9.46
CA THR A 294 2.71 -9.27 -8.40
C THR A 294 3.62 -8.63 -7.36
N GLY A 295 3.29 -8.89 -6.10
CA GLY A 295 4.10 -8.53 -4.94
C GLY A 295 4.66 -9.78 -4.30
N SER A 296 5.94 -9.74 -3.91
CA SER A 296 6.63 -10.88 -3.33
C SER A 296 7.33 -10.52 -2.02
N HIS A 297 7.65 -11.56 -1.27
CA HIS A 297 8.47 -11.48 -0.07
C HIS A 297 9.95 -11.19 -0.37
N ASP A 298 10.37 -11.22 -1.64
CA ASP A 298 11.69 -10.77 -2.10
C ASP A 298 11.85 -9.23 -2.11
N CYS A 299 10.87 -8.50 -1.56
CA CYS A 299 10.81 -7.04 -1.53
C CYS A 299 10.75 -6.39 -2.92
N THR A 300 10.39 -7.17 -3.95
CA THR A 300 10.19 -6.65 -5.30
C THR A 300 8.73 -6.73 -5.72
N ILE A 301 8.33 -5.77 -6.55
CA ILE A 301 7.07 -5.82 -7.28
C ILE A 301 7.42 -6.00 -8.76
N ARG A 302 6.75 -6.94 -9.42
CA ARG A 302 6.91 -7.14 -10.86
C ARG A 302 5.62 -6.79 -11.58
N LEU A 303 5.78 -6.00 -12.65
CA LEU A 303 4.73 -5.70 -13.61
C LEU A 303 4.91 -6.65 -14.79
N TRP A 304 3.84 -7.34 -15.18
CA TRP A 304 3.89 -8.34 -16.24
C TRP A 304 3.06 -7.93 -17.43
N ASP A 305 3.58 -8.28 -18.60
CA ASP A 305 2.81 -8.34 -19.82
C ASP A 305 2.13 -9.72 -19.88
N LEU A 306 0.80 -9.73 -19.97
CA LEU A 306 0.02 -10.94 -20.04
C LEU A 306 0.17 -11.64 -21.40
N ALA A 307 0.40 -10.89 -22.49
CA ALA A 307 0.50 -11.46 -23.84
C ALA A 307 1.84 -12.19 -24.05
N ALA A 308 2.95 -11.57 -23.62
CA ALA A 308 4.27 -12.19 -23.70
C ALA A 308 4.58 -13.13 -22.52
N GLY A 309 3.88 -12.99 -21.39
CA GLY A 309 4.18 -13.71 -20.14
C GLY A 309 5.52 -13.32 -19.51
N LYS A 310 6.03 -12.12 -19.82
CA LYS A 310 7.34 -11.62 -19.35
C LYS A 310 7.16 -10.41 -18.42
N SER A 311 8.13 -10.20 -17.53
CA SER A 311 8.15 -9.02 -16.67
C SER A 311 8.59 -7.79 -17.47
N ILE A 312 7.76 -6.75 -17.49
CA ILE A 312 8.06 -5.45 -18.13
C ILE A 312 8.99 -4.65 -17.23
N CYS A 313 8.66 -4.57 -15.94
CA CYS A 313 9.37 -3.75 -14.97
C CYS A 313 9.47 -4.47 -13.62
N THR A 314 10.59 -4.25 -12.94
CA THR A 314 10.82 -4.71 -11.56
C THR A 314 11.06 -3.49 -10.69
N LEU A 315 10.19 -3.29 -9.70
CA LEU A 315 10.29 -2.21 -8.73
C LEU A 315 10.93 -2.75 -7.45
N THR A 316 12.10 -2.21 -7.08
CA THR A 316 12.92 -2.66 -5.94
C THR A 316 12.97 -1.64 -4.79
N ASN A 317 12.04 -0.69 -4.78
CA ASN A 317 12.04 0.40 -3.80
C ASN A 317 11.72 -0.06 -2.36
N HIS A 318 11.16 -1.26 -2.21
CA HIS A 318 10.76 -1.80 -0.91
C HIS A 318 11.92 -2.47 -0.19
N LYS A 319 12.05 -2.18 1.11
CA LYS A 319 13.04 -2.82 2.00
C LYS A 319 12.48 -4.01 2.79
N LYS A 320 11.15 -4.20 2.75
CA LYS A 320 10.43 -5.25 3.47
C LYS A 320 9.51 -5.98 2.48
N SER A 321 9.04 -7.17 2.87
CA SER A 321 8.13 -7.97 2.07
C SER A 321 6.89 -7.19 1.68
N VAL A 322 6.53 -7.22 0.40
CA VAL A 322 5.28 -6.63 -0.08
C VAL A 322 4.17 -7.63 0.20
N GLN A 323 3.14 -7.24 0.96
CA GLN A 323 2.02 -8.12 1.29
C GLN A 323 0.67 -7.69 0.73
N ARG A 324 0.47 -6.43 0.33
CA ARG A 324 -0.77 -5.93 -0.28
C ARG A 324 -0.50 -4.73 -1.20
N PRO A 325 -0.46 -4.91 -2.52
CA PRO A 325 -0.76 -3.84 -3.45
C PRO A 325 -2.28 -3.58 -3.42
N SER A 326 -2.69 -2.30 -3.49
CA SER A 326 -4.08 -1.91 -3.77
C SER A 326 -4.14 -0.94 -4.95
N LEU A 327 -5.13 -1.12 -5.82
CA LEU A 327 -5.48 -0.17 -6.88
C LEU A 327 -6.59 0.76 -6.34
N PRO A 328 -6.45 2.08 -6.44
CA PRO A 328 -7.59 2.97 -6.23
C PRO A 328 -8.52 2.91 -7.43
N SER A 329 -9.82 2.91 -7.15
CA SER A 329 -10.88 2.78 -8.16
C SER A 329 -10.98 3.96 -9.13
N TYR A 330 -10.33 5.10 -8.85
CA TYR A 330 -10.52 6.35 -9.61
C TYR A 330 -9.23 7.04 -10.04
N THR A 331 -8.07 6.47 -9.77
CA THR A 331 -6.80 7.07 -10.20
C THR A 331 -5.79 5.96 -10.45
N LEU A 332 -5.03 6.05 -11.54
CA LEU A 332 -3.95 5.12 -11.92
C LEU A 332 -2.74 5.19 -10.95
N PHE A 333 -2.95 5.53 -9.67
CA PHE A 333 -1.91 5.63 -8.65
C PHE A 333 -2.00 4.46 -7.68
N PHE A 334 -1.05 3.54 -7.69
CA PHE A 334 -1.05 2.41 -6.76
C PHE A 334 -0.89 2.88 -5.31
N GLU A 335 -1.83 2.51 -4.44
CA GLU A 335 -1.68 2.71 -3.00
C GLU A 335 -1.13 1.43 -2.39
N LEU A 336 0.00 1.52 -1.70
CA LEU A 336 0.69 0.40 -1.09
C LEU A 336 0.41 0.43 0.41
N CYS A 337 -0.52 -0.43 0.86
CA CYS A 337 -0.90 -0.50 2.26
C CYS A 337 0.04 -1.46 3.01
N PHE A 338 0.80 -0.94 3.97
CA PHE A 338 1.66 -1.71 4.88
C PHE A 338 0.95 -1.96 6.22
N GLN A 339 1.25 -3.09 6.86
CA GLN A 339 0.94 -3.32 8.28
C GLN A 339 2.18 -3.78 9.04
#